data_AF-G2DZZ5-F1
#
_entry.id   AF-G2DZZ5-F1
#
_cell.length_a   1.000
_cell.length_b   1.000
_cell.length_c   1.000
_cell.angle_alpha   90.00
_cell.angle_beta   90.00
_cell.angle_gamma   90.00
#
_symmetry.space_group_name_H-M   'P 1'
#
loop_
_entity.id
_entity.type
_entity.pdbx_description
1 polymer ?
#
loop_
_entity_poly.entity_id
_entity_poly.type
_entity_poly.pdbx_seq_one_letter_code
_entity_poly.pdbx_strand_id
1 'polypeptide(L)'
;MEYANLSVEEIQRQLDEAESKKTELKRLLETRREEGKDDIVQQVRDLIESNGYDYDEIIPLVAPKRRRGAGRKLSGDRQYKRYVDPDNSENVYVRGVLPGWMKKKMQEQGYDPSSKEDREAFKANSLREI
;
A
#
# COMPACT_ATOMS: atom_id res chain seq x y z
N MET A 1 -31.92 -3.65 26.43
CA MET A 1 -32.06 -2.18 26.64
C MET A 1 -33.23 -1.74 25.81
N GLU A 2 -34.28 -1.20 26.45
CA GLU A 2 -35.46 -0.67 25.75
C GLU A 2 -35.14 0.71 25.20
N TYR A 3 -34.77 0.78 23.92
CA TYR A 3 -34.51 2.04 23.21
C TYR A 3 -35.82 2.75 22.78
N ALA A 4 -36.97 2.14 23.05
CA ALA A 4 -38.28 2.57 22.55
C ALA A 4 -38.81 3.88 23.17
N ASN A 5 -38.22 4.34 24.29
CA ASN A 5 -38.67 5.51 25.05
C ASN A 5 -37.65 6.67 25.10
N LEU A 6 -36.55 6.59 24.34
CA LEU A 6 -35.54 7.66 24.33
C LEU A 6 -35.98 8.79 23.38
N SER A 7 -35.86 10.03 23.84
CA SER A 7 -36.03 11.19 22.95
C SER A 7 -34.87 11.26 21.95
N VAL A 8 -35.07 11.96 20.83
CA VAL A 8 -34.04 12.17 19.81
C VAL A 8 -32.78 12.80 20.42
N GLU A 9 -32.93 13.74 21.35
CA GLU A 9 -31.82 14.37 22.07
C GLU A 9 -31.07 13.38 22.97
N GLU A 10 -31.79 12.47 23.63
CA GLU A 10 -31.20 11.45 24.50
C GLU A 10 -30.43 10.40 23.68
N ILE A 11 -30.93 10.04 22.49
CA ILE A 11 -30.24 9.17 21.54
C ILE A 11 -28.98 9.85 21.00
N GLN A 12 -29.05 11.12 20.64
CA GLN A 12 -27.89 11.87 20.17
C GLN A 12 -26.82 11.99 21.24
N ARG A 13 -27.20 12.28 22.49
CA ARG A 13 -26.27 12.31 23.62
C ARG A 13 -25.57 10.97 23.82
N GLN A 14 -26.30 9.86 23.72
CA GLN A 14 -25.72 8.52 23.85
C GLN A 14 -24.79 8.18 22.68
N LEU A 15 -25.09 8.64 21.47
CA LEU A 15 -24.19 8.50 20.32
C LEU A 15 -22.89 9.26 20.55
N ASP A 16 -22.97 10.53 20.95
CA ASP A 16 -21.79 11.36 21.20
C ASP A 16 -20.92 10.77 22.33
N GLU A 17 -21.56 10.26 23.39
CA GLU A 17 -20.88 9.58 24.49
C GLU A 17 -20.20 8.28 24.03
N ALA A 18 -20.87 7.48 23.19
CA ALA A 18 -20.31 6.25 22.64
C ALA A 18 -19.13 6.53 21.69
N GLU A 19 -19.21 7.59 20.88
CA GLU A 19 -18.11 8.01 20.02
C GLU A 19 -16.90 8.47 20.83
N SER A 20 -17.11 9.29 21.85
CA SER A 20 -16.05 9.72 22.76
C SER A 20 -15.35 8.51 23.39
N LYS A 21 -16.12 7.58 24.00
CA LYS A 21 -15.58 6.34 24.58
C LYS A 21 -14.83 5.49 23.56
N LYS A 22 -15.35 5.37 22.33
CA LYS A 22 -14.67 4.64 21.25
C LYS A 22 -13.32 5.25 20.90
N THR A 23 -13.23 6.58 20.84
CA THR A 23 -11.95 7.25 20.55
C THR A 23 -10.94 7.09 21.68
N GLU A 24 -11.38 7.16 22.93
CA GLU A 24 -10.54 6.92 24.11
C GLU A 24 -10.01 5.48 24.14
N LEU A 25 -10.89 4.50 23.94
CA LEU A 25 -10.50 3.08 23.89
C LEU A 25 -9.52 2.80 22.75
N LYS A 26 -9.67 3.46 21.59
CA LYS A 26 -8.70 3.35 20.49
C LYS A 26 -7.33 3.87 20.88
N ARG A 27 -7.25 5.01 21.58
CA ARG A 27 -5.98 5.57 22.06
C ARG A 27 -5.31 4.62 23.05
N LEU A 28 -6.07 4.14 24.04
CA LEU A 28 -5.57 3.18 25.04
C LEU A 28 -5.09 1.87 24.38
N LEU A 29 -5.80 1.39 23.36
CA LEU A 29 -5.39 0.19 22.61
C LEU A 29 -4.07 0.40 21.87
N GLU A 30 -3.87 1.57 21.26
CA GLU A 30 -2.61 1.90 20.58
C GLU A 30 -1.45 1.93 21.59
N THR A 31 -1.62 2.60 22.73
CA THR A 31 -0.62 2.64 23.80
C THR A 31 -0.28 1.24 24.30
N ARG A 32 -1.29 0.41 24.60
CA ARG A 32 -1.08 -0.99 25.02
C ARG A 32 -0.36 -1.83 23.96
N ARG A 33 -0.61 -1.56 22.67
CA ARG A 33 0.10 -2.24 21.58
C ARG A 33 1.54 -1.80 21.46
N GLU A 34 1.84 -0.54 21.73
CA GLU A 34 3.22 -0.04 21.75
C GLU A 34 3.99 -0.62 22.93
N GLU A 35 3.42 -0.59 24.13
CA GLU A 35 4.00 -1.24 25.32
C GLU A 35 4.26 -2.73 25.09
N GLY A 36 3.29 -3.45 24.52
CA GLY A 36 3.44 -4.88 24.23
C GLY A 36 4.46 -5.22 23.13
N LYS A 37 4.85 -4.27 22.26
CA LYS A 37 5.88 -4.54 21.24
C LYS A 37 7.23 -4.80 21.88
N ASP A 38 7.60 -4.02 22.89
CA ASP A 38 8.89 -4.15 23.57
C ASP A 38 8.98 -5.49 24.32
N ASP A 39 7.89 -5.89 24.98
CA ASP A 39 7.79 -7.20 25.63
C ASP A 39 7.97 -8.35 24.64
N ILE A 40 7.34 -8.26 23.46
CA ILE A 40 7.49 -9.27 22.40
C ILE A 40 8.91 -9.28 21.83
N VAL A 41 9.52 -8.12 21.62
CA VAL A 41 10.91 -8.04 21.15
C VAL A 41 11.85 -8.71 22.14
N GLN A 42 11.66 -8.47 23.44
CA GLN A 42 12.47 -9.10 24.47
C GLN A 42 12.26 -10.63 24.49
N GLN A 43 11.03 -11.11 24.42
CA GLN A 43 10.74 -12.55 24.35
C GLN A 43 11.40 -13.23 23.13
N VAL A 44 11.39 -12.57 21.97
CA VAL A 44 12.04 -13.09 20.76
C VAL A 44 13.56 -13.12 20.94
N ARG A 45 14.15 -12.08 21.55
CA ARG A 45 15.59 -12.05 21.84
C ARG A 45 15.99 -13.18 22.77
N ASP A 46 15.28 -13.35 23.88
CA ASP A 46 15.55 -14.40 24.87
C ASP A 46 15.41 -15.80 24.25
N LEU A 47 14.42 -15.99 23.37
CA LEU A 47 14.25 -17.24 22.65
C LEU A 47 15.44 -17.54 21.72
N ILE A 48 15.96 -16.54 21.02
CA ILE A 48 17.11 -16.70 20.12
C ILE A 48 18.36 -17.05 20.93
N GLU A 49 18.64 -16.30 21.99
CA GLU A 49 19.82 -16.49 22.86
C GLU A 49 19.77 -17.84 23.60
N SER A 50 18.60 -18.27 24.09
CA SER A 50 18.43 -19.55 24.78
C SER A 50 18.70 -20.78 23.90
N ASN A 51 18.58 -20.62 22.57
CA ASN A 51 18.94 -21.65 21.60
C ASN A 51 20.40 -21.56 21.13
N GLY A 52 21.20 -20.65 21.72
CA GLY A 52 22.62 -20.49 21.42
C GLY A 52 22.92 -19.76 20.11
N TYR A 53 21.95 -19.02 19.57
CA TYR A 53 22.10 -18.25 18.35
C TYR A 53 22.27 -16.76 18.66
N ASP A 54 22.98 -16.05 17.78
CA ASP A 54 23.09 -14.59 17.85
C ASP A 54 21.87 -13.91 17.20
N TYR A 55 21.40 -12.85 17.84
CA TYR A 55 20.26 -12.07 17.35
C TYR A 55 20.50 -11.51 15.94
N ASP A 56 21.68 -10.94 15.68
CA ASP A 56 22.02 -10.34 14.39
C ASP A 56 22.21 -11.40 13.28
N GLU A 57 22.48 -12.66 13.65
CA GLU A 57 22.54 -13.78 12.70
C GLU A 57 21.15 -14.32 12.32
N ILE A 58 20.22 -14.39 13.28
CA ILE A 58 18.89 -14.99 13.07
C ILE A 58 17.91 -14.02 12.43
N ILE A 59 17.92 -12.74 12.81
CA ILE A 59 16.96 -11.76 12.29
C ILE A 59 16.96 -11.67 10.76
N PRO A 60 18.11 -11.68 10.04
CA PRO A 60 18.13 -11.71 8.57
C PRO A 60 17.49 -12.96 7.95
N LEU A 61 17.41 -14.08 8.68
CA LEU A 61 16.83 -15.34 8.23
C LEU A 61 15.31 -15.39 8.42
N VAL A 62 14.82 -14.75 9.49
CA VAL A 62 13.38 -14.64 9.81
C VAL A 62 12.75 -13.46 9.07
N ALA A 63 13.50 -12.40 8.85
CA ALA A 63 13.06 -11.26 8.07
C ALA A 63 12.61 -11.78 6.69
N PRO A 64 11.42 -11.36 6.20
CA PRO A 64 10.95 -11.80 4.90
C PRO A 64 12.02 -11.49 3.87
N LYS A 65 12.62 -12.55 3.31
CA LYS A 65 13.67 -12.48 2.31
C LYS A 65 13.12 -11.65 1.16
N ARG A 66 13.40 -10.34 1.17
CA ARG A 66 13.07 -9.45 0.06
C ARG A 66 13.74 -10.08 -1.14
N ARG A 67 12.94 -10.74 -1.97
CA ARG A 67 13.41 -11.34 -3.23
C ARG A 67 14.22 -10.25 -3.91
N ARG A 68 15.53 -10.46 -4.05
CA ARG A 68 16.41 -9.62 -4.88
C ARG A 68 15.82 -9.71 -6.29
N GLY A 69 14.96 -8.76 -6.62
CA GLY A 69 14.05 -8.85 -7.77
C GLY A 69 12.87 -7.87 -7.76
N ALA A 70 12.74 -7.00 -6.75
CA ALA A 70 11.77 -5.91 -6.78
C ALA A 70 12.47 -4.58 -6.47
N GLY A 71 12.63 -3.77 -7.53
CA GLY A 71 12.92 -2.35 -7.57
C GLY A 71 13.62 -1.70 -6.38
N ARG A 72 14.86 -1.22 -6.61
CA ARG A 72 15.38 -0.03 -5.92
C ARG A 72 14.27 1.03 -5.87
N LYS A 73 13.63 1.23 -4.72
CA LYS A 73 13.00 2.51 -4.39
C LYS A 73 14.15 3.48 -4.20
N LEU A 74 14.61 4.03 -5.33
CA LEU A 74 15.25 5.33 -5.32
C LEU A 74 14.19 6.28 -4.77
N SER A 75 14.37 6.68 -3.51
CA SER A 75 13.84 7.91 -2.95
C SER A 75 14.47 9.07 -3.75
N GLY A 76 14.01 9.21 -4.99
CA GLY A 76 14.31 10.31 -5.86
C GLY A 76 12.96 10.85 -6.29
N ASP A 77 12.76 12.14 -6.09
CA ASP A 77 11.62 12.94 -6.50
C ASP A 77 11.53 13.04 -8.03
N ARG A 78 11.59 11.88 -8.72
CA ARG A 78 11.52 11.78 -10.17
C ARG A 78 10.04 11.65 -10.52
N GLN A 79 9.42 12.79 -10.78
CA GLN A 79 8.13 12.87 -11.45
C GLN A 79 8.29 12.27 -12.85
N TYR A 80 7.87 11.01 -13.02
CA TYR A 80 7.82 10.36 -14.32
C TYR A 80 6.54 10.78 -15.04
N LYS A 81 6.66 11.08 -16.34
CA LYS A 81 5.53 11.33 -17.23
C LYS A 81 4.50 10.21 -17.09
N ARG A 82 3.24 10.55 -16.81
CA ARG A 82 2.15 9.58 -16.69
C ARG A 82 1.28 9.70 -17.93
N TYR A 83 0.97 8.57 -18.54
CA TYR A 83 0.13 8.47 -19.72
C TYR A 83 -1.20 7.81 -19.34
N VAL A 84 -2.31 8.46 -19.68
CA VAL A 84 -3.66 7.95 -19.47
C VAL A 84 -4.29 7.67 -20.83
N ASP A 85 -4.98 6.55 -20.91
CA ASP A 85 -5.83 6.21 -22.04
C ASP A 85 -7.04 7.16 -22.09
N PRO A 86 -7.23 7.95 -23.17
CA PRO A 86 -8.36 8.87 -23.27
C PRO A 86 -9.73 8.17 -23.25
N ASP A 87 -9.80 6.90 -23.63
CA ASP A 87 -11.06 6.14 -23.68
C ASP A 87 -11.38 5.45 -22.34
N ASN A 88 -10.39 5.28 -21.47
CA ASN A 88 -10.56 4.64 -20.16
C ASN A 88 -9.57 5.22 -19.13
N SER A 89 -10.07 6.04 -18.21
CA SER A 89 -9.25 6.71 -17.19
C SER A 89 -8.60 5.76 -16.17
N GLU A 90 -9.04 4.50 -16.07
CA GLU A 90 -8.40 3.48 -15.22
C GLU A 90 -7.09 2.94 -15.84
N ASN A 91 -6.93 3.09 -17.16
CA ASN A 91 -5.74 2.65 -17.89
C ASN A 91 -4.65 3.72 -17.81
N VAL A 92 -3.78 3.59 -16.80
CA VAL A 92 -2.65 4.50 -16.58
C VAL A 92 -1.31 3.78 -16.74
N TYR A 93 -0.40 4.37 -17.51
CA TYR A 93 0.97 3.90 -17.70
C TYR A 93 1.97 4.99 -17.30
N VAL A 94 2.94 4.66 -16.45
CA VAL A 94 3.95 5.63 -15.98
C VAL A 94 5.34 5.25 -16.46
N ARG A 95 5.80 4.04 -16.12
CA ARG A 95 7.12 3.54 -16.50
C ARG A 95 7.17 2.03 -16.41
N GLY A 96 8.11 1.44 -17.13
CA GLY A 96 8.41 0.01 -17.09
C GLY A 96 7.75 -0.77 -18.23
N VAL A 97 7.48 -2.04 -17.99
CA VAL A 97 6.91 -2.96 -18.99
C VAL A 97 5.54 -2.45 -19.42
N LEU A 98 5.25 -2.52 -20.72
CA LEU A 98 3.95 -2.14 -21.25
C LEU A 98 2.84 -3.00 -20.64
N PRO A 99 1.77 -2.40 -20.10
CA PRO A 99 0.63 -3.14 -19.57
C PRO A 99 -0.15 -3.80 -20.71
N GLY A 100 -0.90 -4.87 -20.39
CA GLY A 100 -1.60 -5.67 -21.39
C GLY A 100 -2.59 -4.86 -22.24
N TRP A 101 -3.30 -3.91 -21.62
CA TRP A 101 -4.24 -3.02 -22.32
C TRP A 101 -3.53 -2.15 -23.37
N MET A 102 -2.34 -1.65 -23.06
CA MET A 102 -1.58 -0.78 -23.95
C MET A 102 -1.01 -1.56 -25.12
N LYS A 103 -0.51 -2.78 -24.89
CA LYS A 103 -0.06 -3.68 -25.96
C LYS A 103 -1.19 -4.02 -26.93
N LYS A 104 -2.38 -4.29 -26.40
CA LYS A 104 -3.56 -4.61 -27.21
C LYS A 104 -3.95 -3.43 -28.11
N LYS A 105 -4.06 -2.22 -27.55
CA LYS A 105 -4.36 -1.00 -28.32
C LYS A 105 -3.30 -0.67 -29.36
N MET A 106 -2.01 -0.87 -29.03
CA MET A 106 -0.92 -0.70 -29.99
C MET A 106 -1.13 -1.62 -31.20
N GLN A 107 -1.36 -2.91 -30.96
CA GLN A 107 -1.58 -3.88 -32.03
C GLN A 107 -2.84 -3.58 -32.85
N GLU A 108 -3.93 -3.16 -32.20
CA GLU A 108 -5.18 -2.75 -32.88
C GLU A 108 -4.98 -1.53 -33.79
N GLN A 109 -4.06 -0.63 -33.44
CA GLN A 109 -3.72 0.56 -34.23
C GLN A 109 -2.55 0.31 -35.21
N GLY A 110 -2.06 -0.92 -35.32
CA GLY A 110 -0.99 -1.31 -36.25
C GLY A 110 0.44 -1.02 -35.76
N TYR A 111 0.63 -0.67 -34.49
CA TYR A 111 1.95 -0.46 -33.87
C TYR A 111 2.51 -1.77 -33.32
N ASP A 112 3.83 -1.97 -33.41
CA ASP A 112 4.53 -3.08 -32.77
C ASP A 112 4.93 -2.74 -31.31
N PRO A 113 4.43 -3.46 -30.29
CA PRO A 113 4.83 -3.27 -28.90
C PRO A 113 6.30 -3.60 -28.60
N SER A 114 7.00 -4.30 -29.50
CA SER A 114 8.41 -4.65 -29.35
C SER A 114 9.34 -3.54 -29.88
N SER A 115 8.93 -2.86 -30.96
CA SER A 115 9.62 -1.70 -31.53
C SER A 115 9.64 -0.52 -30.56
N LYS A 116 10.79 0.12 -30.40
CA LYS A 116 10.93 1.31 -29.55
C LYS A 116 10.23 2.52 -30.19
N GLU A 117 10.38 2.67 -31.50
CA GLU A 117 9.84 3.80 -32.27
C GLU A 117 8.31 3.80 -32.22
N ASP A 118 7.69 2.65 -32.45
CA ASP A 118 6.23 2.49 -32.38
C ASP A 118 5.68 2.74 -30.99
N ARG A 119 6.42 2.36 -29.94
CA ARG A 119 6.04 2.66 -28.55
C ARG A 119 6.05 4.14 -28.24
N GLU A 120 7.01 4.87 -28.78
CA GLU A 120 7.12 6.32 -28.59
C GLU A 120 6.05 7.06 -29.40
N ALA A 121 5.83 6.65 -30.66
CA ALA A 121 4.77 7.18 -31.52
C ALA A 121 3.37 6.95 -30.93
N PHE A 122 3.07 5.74 -30.45
CA PHE A 122 1.78 5.45 -29.81
C PHE A 122 1.55 6.27 -28.54
N LYS A 123 2.57 6.46 -27.69
CA LYS A 123 2.44 7.30 -26.48
C LYS A 123 2.16 8.76 -26.82
N ALA A 124 2.76 9.28 -27.89
CA ALA A 124 2.60 10.66 -28.32
C ALA A 124 1.24 10.92 -28.99
N ASN A 125 0.73 9.96 -29.77
CA ASN A 125 -0.46 10.14 -30.59
C ASN A 125 -1.76 9.62 -29.93
N SER A 126 -1.66 8.59 -29.08
CA SER A 126 -2.83 7.82 -28.62
C SER A 126 -3.08 7.91 -27.12
N LEU A 127 -2.18 8.51 -26.33
CA LEU A 127 -2.32 8.67 -24.87
C LEU A 127 -2.22 10.14 -24.45
N ARG A 128 -2.84 10.48 -23.30
CA ARG A 128 -2.75 11.81 -22.69
C ARG A 128 -1.71 11.84 -21.57
N GLU A 129 -0.79 12.79 -21.62
CA GLU A 129 0.19 13.03 -20.55
C GLU A 129 -0.48 13.80 -19.39
N ILE A 130 -0.28 13.34 -18.15
CA ILE A 130 -0.73 13.98 -16.89
C ILE A 130 0.40 14.08 -15.86
#